data_AF-A0A2C6DZV0-F1
#
_entry.id   AF-A0A2C6DZV0-F1
#
_cell.length_a   1.000
_cell.length_b   1.000
_cell.length_c   1.000
_cell.angle_alpha   90.00
_cell.angle_beta   90.00
_cell.angle_gamma   90.00
#
_symmetry.space_group_name_H-M   'P 1'
#
loop_
_entity.id
_entity.type
_entity.pdbx_description
1 polymer ?
#
loop_
_entity_poly.entity_id
_entity_poly.type
_entity_poly.pdbx_seq_one_letter_code
_entity_poly.pdbx_strand_id
1 'polypeptide(L)'
;VKRLDDVTPKIDQHMQQAAQEIGQRVNKALDEYQGQSPIRGVTDKPTKAKADELEPPKGNELPGVKNSFEGTTTIDPQSMEKLNDLERKVKVSDSGKAIIQFGINAGKEKTIILSKKAGQIETRNGITLARDKYGFPIFNSKFDTHVPNNLLGNKDAASHFQYANERLRSSLQKNPSLAEEMGLTNIQLKHFLKDPAPKKPPAGLTWHHHQDTGRMQLVNQIEHDAFVPHTGGMSIWGGGYKK
;
A
#
# COMPACT_ATOMS: atom_id res chain seq x y z
N VAL A 1 -23.46 16.35 -28.37
CA VAL A 1 -22.39 16.92 -27.50
C VAL A 1 -23.04 18.00 -26.64
N LYS A 2 -23.26 17.74 -25.34
CA LYS A 2 -23.76 18.79 -24.42
C LYS A 2 -22.60 19.75 -24.14
N ARG A 3 -22.83 21.05 -24.33
CA ARG A 3 -21.78 22.08 -24.28
C ARG A 3 -21.36 22.29 -22.81
N LEU A 4 -20.08 22.55 -22.62
CA LEU A 4 -19.42 22.71 -21.31
C LEU A 4 -20.11 23.77 -20.42
N ASP A 5 -20.78 24.73 -21.05
CA ASP A 5 -21.46 25.86 -20.41
C ASP A 5 -22.66 25.47 -19.52
N ASP A 6 -23.24 24.27 -19.72
CA ASP A 6 -24.38 23.77 -18.93
C ASP A 6 -23.98 22.95 -17.68
N VAL A 7 -22.69 22.60 -17.55
CA VAL A 7 -22.21 21.64 -16.55
C VAL A 7 -21.57 22.35 -15.35
N THR A 8 -20.82 23.43 -15.59
CA THR A 8 -20.13 24.20 -14.55
C THR A 8 -21.08 24.78 -13.49
N PRO A 9 -22.22 25.43 -13.84
CA PRO A 9 -23.10 26.01 -12.83
C PRO A 9 -23.74 24.97 -11.90
N LYS A 10 -23.93 23.74 -12.40
CA LYS A 10 -24.54 22.65 -11.64
C LYS A 10 -23.59 22.03 -10.62
N ILE A 11 -22.30 22.00 -10.93
CA ILE A 11 -21.26 21.53 -10.00
C ILE A 11 -21.13 22.50 -8.82
N ASP A 12 -21.12 23.81 -9.10
CA ASP A 12 -21.05 24.84 -8.05
C ASP A 12 -22.28 24.81 -7.14
N GLN A 13 -23.48 24.63 -7.72
CA GLN A 13 -24.72 24.52 -6.95
C GLN A 13 -24.74 23.28 -6.04
N HIS A 14 -24.26 22.13 -6.53
CA HIS A 14 -24.17 20.91 -5.74
C HIS A 14 -23.12 21.00 -4.62
N MET A 15 -21.98 21.66 -4.88
CA MET A 15 -20.97 21.91 -3.85
C MET A 15 -21.49 22.84 -2.74
N GLN A 16 -22.24 23.87 -3.09
CA GLN A 16 -22.84 24.78 -2.11
C GLN A 16 -23.91 24.07 -1.27
N GLN A 17 -24.74 23.20 -1.87
CA GLN A 17 -25.68 22.36 -1.12
C GLN A 17 -24.97 21.41 -0.16
N ALA A 18 -23.89 20.75 -0.60
CA ALA A 18 -23.12 19.84 0.27
C ALA A 18 -22.47 20.57 1.45
N ALA A 19 -21.93 21.77 1.23
CA ALA A 19 -21.38 22.59 2.31
C ALA A 19 -22.46 23.03 3.33
N GLN A 20 -23.66 23.35 2.86
CA GLN A 20 -24.80 23.71 3.72
C GLN A 20 -25.29 22.51 4.55
N GLU A 21 -25.38 21.31 3.95
CA GLU A 21 -25.76 20.09 4.67
C GLU A 21 -24.74 19.71 5.76
N ILE A 22 -23.45 19.86 5.47
CA ILE A 22 -22.40 19.62 6.47
C ILE A 22 -22.51 20.62 7.62
N GLY A 23 -22.71 21.91 7.31
CA GLY A 23 -22.92 22.94 8.33
C GLY A 23 -24.12 22.66 9.24
N GLN A 24 -25.24 22.22 8.65
CA GLN A 24 -26.44 21.86 9.42
C GLN A 24 -26.22 20.62 10.30
N ARG A 25 -25.48 19.61 9.83
CA ARG A 25 -25.16 18.41 10.63
C ARG A 25 -24.22 18.73 11.79
N VAL A 26 -23.24 19.61 11.59
CA VAL A 26 -22.33 20.05 12.66
C VAL A 26 -23.08 20.85 13.72
N ASN A 27 -23.95 21.79 13.32
CA ASN A 27 -24.73 22.57 14.26
C ASN A 27 -25.72 21.70 15.05
N LYS A 28 -26.39 20.76 14.38
CA LYS A 28 -27.26 19.78 15.07
C LYS A 28 -26.48 18.92 16.07
N ALA A 29 -25.28 18.48 15.73
CA ALA A 29 -24.43 17.71 16.63
C ALA A 29 -23.92 18.54 17.84
N LEU A 30 -23.74 19.86 17.67
CA LEU A 30 -23.42 20.77 18.77
C LEU A 30 -24.63 21.05 19.67
N ASP A 31 -25.82 21.17 19.09
CA ASP A 31 -27.08 21.36 19.84
C ASP A 31 -27.49 20.10 20.62
N GLU A 32 -27.22 18.92 20.07
CA GLU A 32 -27.47 17.62 20.72
C GLU A 32 -26.36 17.21 21.72
N TYR A 33 -25.27 17.98 21.79
CA TYR A 33 -24.16 17.71 22.71
C TYR A 33 -24.53 18.09 24.16
N GLN A 34 -25.11 17.14 24.90
CA GLN A 34 -25.25 17.22 26.36
C GLN A 34 -23.96 16.73 27.03
N GLY A 35 -22.90 17.55 26.97
CA GLY A 35 -21.64 17.24 27.64
C GLY A 35 -21.81 17.14 29.16
N GLN A 36 -21.53 15.97 29.74
CA GLN A 36 -21.21 15.89 31.16
C GLN A 36 -19.95 16.72 31.42
N SER A 37 -19.97 17.57 32.44
CA SER A 37 -18.81 18.39 32.81
C SER A 37 -17.60 17.50 33.16
N PRO A 38 -16.38 17.90 32.78
CA PRO A 38 -15.19 17.11 33.08
C PRO A 38 -15.00 16.97 34.60
N ILE A 39 -14.89 15.72 35.06
CA ILE A 39 -14.61 15.40 36.46
C ILE A 39 -13.19 15.88 36.77
N ARG A 40 -13.07 16.87 37.66
CA ARG A 40 -11.78 17.34 38.20
C ARG A 40 -11.20 16.26 39.11
N GLY A 41 -10.31 15.43 38.56
CA GLY A 41 -9.64 14.37 39.33
C GLY A 41 -8.71 14.94 40.40
N VAL A 42 -8.70 14.30 41.58
CA VAL A 42 -7.67 14.46 42.61
C VAL A 42 -6.65 13.33 42.38
N THR A 43 -5.36 13.65 42.33
CA THR A 43 -4.29 12.66 42.19
C THR A 43 -4.27 11.67 43.38
N ASP A 44 -3.94 10.40 43.09
CA ASP A 44 -3.75 9.26 44.03
C ASP A 44 -4.92 8.31 44.34
N LYS A 45 -6.00 8.33 43.55
CA LYS A 45 -6.99 7.23 43.57
C LYS A 45 -7.34 6.77 42.15
N PRO A 46 -6.89 5.59 41.68
CA PRO A 46 -7.32 5.07 40.39
C PRO A 46 -8.76 4.53 40.52
N THR A 47 -9.73 5.28 40.01
CA THR A 47 -11.07 4.76 39.72
C THR A 47 -11.09 4.13 38.34
N LYS A 48 -11.32 2.81 38.26
CA LYS A 48 -11.59 2.13 36.99
C LYS A 48 -12.97 2.58 36.48
N ALA A 49 -13.00 3.50 35.53
CA ALA A 49 -14.19 3.71 34.73
C ALA A 49 -14.37 2.48 33.83
N LYS A 50 -15.41 1.69 34.10
CA LYS A 50 -15.86 0.64 33.19
C LYS A 50 -16.66 1.36 32.12
N ALA A 51 -16.04 1.64 30.97
CA ALA A 51 -16.78 2.07 29.81
C ALA A 51 -17.60 0.88 29.32
N ASP A 52 -18.90 1.05 29.11
CA ASP A 52 -19.69 0.06 28.40
C ASP A 52 -19.17 0.00 26.96
N GLU A 53 -18.69 -1.16 26.56
CA GLU A 53 -18.18 -1.42 25.22
C GLU A 53 -19.37 -1.42 24.26
N LEU A 54 -19.65 -0.28 23.66
CA LEU A 54 -20.66 -0.16 22.61
C LEU A 54 -20.09 -0.79 21.33
N GLU A 55 -20.88 -1.66 20.69
CA GLU A 55 -20.52 -2.19 19.38
C GLU A 55 -20.28 -1.04 18.39
N PRO A 56 -19.23 -1.13 17.55
CA PRO A 56 -18.95 -0.09 16.56
C PRO A 56 -20.17 0.10 15.65
N PRO A 57 -20.58 1.35 15.37
CA PRO A 57 -21.74 1.62 14.53
C PRO A 57 -21.51 1.04 13.14
N LYS A 58 -22.27 -0.01 12.80
CA LYS A 58 -22.32 -0.57 11.45
C LYS A 58 -22.92 0.47 10.51
N GLY A 59 -22.19 0.83 9.45
CA GLY A 59 -22.68 1.70 8.37
C GLY A 59 -22.00 3.08 8.24
N ASN A 60 -20.96 3.37 9.01
CA ASN A 60 -20.14 4.59 8.85
C ASN A 60 -18.92 4.38 7.94
N GLU A 61 -19.03 3.49 6.96
CA GLU A 61 -18.06 3.42 5.87
C GLU A 61 -18.20 4.69 5.03
N LEU A 62 -17.12 5.44 4.89
CA LEU A 62 -17.06 6.61 4.03
C LEU A 62 -17.47 6.19 2.61
N PRO A 63 -18.57 6.73 2.04
CA PRO A 63 -18.96 6.40 0.68
C PRO A 63 -17.95 7.00 -0.30
N GLY A 64 -17.09 6.13 -0.84
CA GLY A 64 -16.49 6.24 -2.16
C GLY A 64 -15.84 7.57 -2.53
N VAL A 65 -14.58 7.75 -2.12
CA VAL A 65 -13.63 8.40 -3.05
C VAL A 65 -13.41 7.39 -4.18
N LYS A 66 -13.94 7.67 -5.37
CA LYS A 66 -13.54 6.97 -6.59
C LYS A 66 -12.08 7.34 -6.91
N ASN A 67 -11.15 6.72 -6.21
CA ASN A 67 -9.80 6.58 -6.70
C ASN A 67 -9.90 5.67 -7.92
N SER A 68 -9.41 6.10 -9.07
CA SER A 68 -9.29 5.27 -10.28
C SER A 68 -8.23 4.15 -10.14
N PHE A 69 -8.09 3.58 -8.94
CA PHE A 69 -7.29 2.41 -8.59
C PHE A 69 -8.25 1.28 -8.18
N GLU A 70 -9.07 0.81 -9.12
CA GLU A 70 -9.92 -0.39 -8.94
C GLU A 70 -9.08 -1.66 -9.10
N GLY A 71 -8.11 -1.86 -8.20
CA GLY A 71 -7.40 -3.12 -8.04
C GLY A 71 -7.45 -3.52 -6.58
N THR A 72 -8.26 -4.52 -6.23
CA THR A 72 -8.13 -5.18 -4.92
C THR A 72 -6.82 -5.96 -4.93
N THR A 73 -5.77 -5.43 -4.33
CA THR A 73 -4.51 -6.15 -4.18
C THR A 73 -4.74 -7.40 -3.32
N THR A 74 -4.47 -8.58 -3.86
CA THR A 74 -4.48 -9.82 -3.07
C THR A 74 -3.28 -9.83 -2.12
N ILE A 75 -3.53 -10.15 -0.85
CA ILE A 75 -2.46 -10.31 0.15
C ILE A 75 -2.24 -11.79 0.46
N ASP A 76 -0.98 -12.23 0.49
CA ASP A 76 -0.59 -13.52 1.03
C ASP A 76 -0.98 -13.62 2.51
N PRO A 77 -1.89 -14.55 2.89
CA PRO A 77 -2.40 -14.62 4.27
C PRO A 77 -1.31 -14.79 5.32
N GLN A 78 -0.22 -15.51 5.03
CA GLN A 78 0.86 -15.71 6.00
C GLN A 78 1.90 -14.57 5.99
N SER A 79 1.67 -13.52 5.20
CA SER A 79 2.43 -12.27 5.21
C SER A 79 1.70 -11.12 5.91
N MET A 80 0.40 -11.27 6.23
CA MET A 80 -0.45 -10.21 6.81
C MET A 80 0.17 -9.54 8.04
N GLU A 81 0.64 -10.33 9.01
CA GLU A 81 1.27 -9.80 10.23
C GLU A 81 2.47 -8.90 9.90
N LYS A 82 3.37 -9.37 9.04
CA LYS A 82 4.59 -8.62 8.67
C LYS A 82 4.30 -7.42 7.76
N LEU A 83 3.24 -7.46 6.95
CA LEU A 83 2.86 -6.33 6.11
C LEU A 83 2.22 -5.19 6.93
N ASN A 84 1.60 -5.52 8.07
CA ASN A 84 0.98 -4.59 9.00
C ASN A 84 1.92 -4.13 10.13
N ASP A 85 3.07 -4.78 10.28
CA ASP A 85 4.12 -4.40 11.24
C ASP A 85 4.66 -2.99 10.95
N LEU A 86 4.39 -2.05 11.86
CA LEU A 86 4.83 -0.66 11.76
C LEU A 86 6.35 -0.54 11.77
N GLU A 87 7.06 -1.46 12.44
CA GLU A 87 8.51 -1.43 12.46
C GLU A 87 9.12 -1.78 11.10
N ARG A 88 8.36 -2.38 10.17
CA ARG A 88 8.79 -2.68 8.79
C ARG A 88 8.47 -1.58 7.80
N LYS A 89 7.70 -0.57 8.18
CA LYS A 89 7.40 0.57 7.31
C LYS A 89 8.65 1.41 7.08
N VAL A 90 8.86 1.87 5.86
CA VAL A 90 10.07 2.66 5.55
C VAL A 90 10.20 3.87 6.48
N LYS A 91 11.38 4.07 7.07
CA LYS A 91 11.73 5.26 7.84
C LYS A 91 12.68 6.11 6.99
N VAL A 92 12.19 7.24 6.48
CA VAL A 92 12.94 8.17 5.62
C VAL A 92 13.25 9.45 6.39
N SER A 93 14.53 9.85 6.42
CA SER A 93 14.99 11.12 6.99
C SER A 93 14.67 12.31 6.08
N ASP A 94 14.67 13.52 6.66
CA ASP A 94 14.50 14.77 5.90
C ASP A 94 15.57 14.99 4.83
N SER A 95 16.75 14.37 5.01
CA SER A 95 17.86 14.36 4.05
C SER A 95 17.71 13.34 2.92
N GLY A 96 16.58 12.63 2.84
CA GLY A 96 16.31 11.66 1.78
C GLY A 96 17.06 10.34 1.95
N LYS A 97 17.25 9.88 3.19
CA LYS A 97 17.86 8.58 3.49
C LYS A 97 16.86 7.64 4.13
N ALA A 98 16.74 6.43 3.61
CA ALA A 98 15.98 5.36 4.24
C ALA A 98 16.86 4.58 5.22
N ILE A 99 16.38 4.36 6.43
CA ILE A 99 17.05 3.52 7.44
C ILE A 99 16.63 2.07 7.23
N ILE A 100 17.61 1.17 7.12
CA ILE A 100 17.36 -0.27 7.04
C ILE A 100 17.08 -0.79 8.45
N GLN A 101 15.89 -1.35 8.66
CA GLN A 101 15.44 -1.77 10.00
C GLN A 101 15.82 -3.21 10.35
N PHE A 102 15.86 -4.10 9.35
CA PHE A 102 16.03 -5.53 9.56
C PHE A 102 17.08 -6.14 8.62
N GLY A 103 17.54 -7.34 8.99
CA GLY A 103 18.51 -8.11 8.23
C GLY A 103 19.96 -7.72 8.53
N ILE A 104 20.90 -8.26 7.75
CA ILE A 104 22.34 -8.08 7.97
C ILE A 104 22.83 -6.63 7.84
N ASN A 105 22.00 -5.74 7.28
CA ASN A 105 22.30 -4.33 7.08
C ASN A 105 21.49 -3.42 8.00
N ALA A 106 20.83 -3.95 9.03
CA ALA A 106 20.09 -3.17 10.00
C ALA A 106 20.95 -2.03 10.60
N GLY A 107 20.35 -0.85 10.76
CA GLY A 107 21.00 0.37 11.22
C GLY A 107 21.76 1.15 10.15
N LYS A 108 21.97 0.59 8.95
CA LYS A 108 22.59 1.32 7.83
C LYS A 108 21.56 2.20 7.13
N GLU A 109 22.06 3.26 6.49
CA GLU A 109 21.26 4.19 5.70
C GLU A 109 21.45 3.97 4.21
N LYS A 110 20.40 4.22 3.44
CA LYS A 110 20.44 4.23 1.98
C LYS A 110 19.85 5.54 1.45
N THR A 111 20.63 6.28 0.65
CA THR A 111 20.10 7.42 -0.10
C THR A 111 19.02 6.95 -1.07
N ILE A 112 17.84 7.56 -1.01
CA ILE A 112 16.73 7.29 -1.92
C ILE A 112 16.60 8.42 -2.95
N ILE A 113 16.11 8.09 -4.14
CA ILE A 113 15.74 9.09 -5.14
C ILE A 113 14.44 9.75 -4.67
N LEU A 114 14.55 10.97 -4.14
CA LEU A 114 13.40 11.81 -3.85
C LEU A 114 12.82 12.33 -5.16
N SER A 115 11.62 11.87 -5.52
CA SER A 115 10.93 12.37 -6.70
C SER A 115 10.43 13.80 -6.47
N LYS A 116 10.65 14.71 -7.42
CA LYS A 116 10.01 16.05 -7.43
C LYS A 116 8.48 15.97 -7.53
N LYS A 117 7.95 14.79 -7.82
CA LYS A 117 6.53 14.44 -7.90
C LYS A 117 6.05 13.69 -6.65
N ALA A 118 6.76 13.76 -5.52
CA ALA A 118 6.29 13.19 -4.27
C ALA A 118 4.90 13.74 -3.90
N GLY A 119 4.00 12.85 -3.49
CA GLY A 119 2.60 13.15 -3.20
C GLY A 119 1.74 13.53 -4.42
N GLN A 120 2.27 13.40 -5.65
CA GLN A 120 1.55 13.76 -6.88
C GLN A 120 1.21 12.51 -7.71
N ILE A 121 0.22 12.67 -8.59
CA ILE A 121 -0.05 11.73 -9.68
C ILE A 121 0.84 12.10 -10.86
N GLU A 122 1.46 11.10 -11.48
CA GLU A 122 2.37 11.24 -12.60
C GLU A 122 1.99 10.29 -13.74
N THR A 123 2.01 10.80 -14.97
CA THR A 123 1.81 10.00 -16.18
C THR A 123 3.13 9.86 -16.94
N ARG A 124 3.54 8.62 -17.24
CA ARG A 124 4.71 8.29 -18.07
C ARG A 124 4.34 7.21 -19.05
N ASN A 125 4.71 7.38 -20.33
CA ASN A 125 4.45 6.40 -21.39
C ASN A 125 2.97 5.96 -21.47
N GLY A 126 2.04 6.88 -21.21
CA GLY A 126 0.59 6.58 -21.20
C GLY A 126 0.07 5.87 -19.94
N ILE A 127 0.94 5.59 -18.97
CA ILE A 127 0.62 4.94 -17.69
C ILE A 127 0.59 5.99 -16.59
N THR A 128 -0.47 6.00 -15.77
CA THR A 128 -0.66 6.97 -14.70
C THR A 128 -0.63 6.27 -13.35
N LEU A 129 0.24 6.73 -12.43
CA LEU A 129 0.24 6.27 -11.04
C LEU A 129 0.50 7.42 -10.06
N ALA A 130 0.14 7.18 -8.80
CA ALA A 130 0.44 8.09 -7.70
C ALA A 130 1.83 7.81 -7.13
N ARG A 131 2.48 8.84 -6.59
CA ARG A 131 3.66 8.68 -5.74
C ARG A 131 3.31 8.98 -4.30
N ASP A 132 3.91 8.23 -3.39
CA ASP A 132 3.76 8.51 -1.97
C ASP A 132 4.48 9.80 -1.56
N LYS A 133 4.37 10.18 -0.28
CA LYS A 133 4.97 11.40 0.27
C LYS A 133 6.51 11.46 0.16
N TYR A 134 7.17 10.34 -0.09
CA TYR A 134 8.62 10.26 -0.29
C TYR A 134 9.01 10.08 -1.76
N GLY A 135 8.02 10.00 -2.65
CA GLY A 135 8.24 9.88 -4.09
C GLY A 135 8.32 8.43 -4.59
N PHE A 136 8.05 7.43 -3.76
CA PHE A 136 7.98 6.04 -4.22
C PHE A 136 6.73 5.84 -5.09
N PRO A 137 6.83 5.15 -6.23
CA PRO A 137 5.68 4.82 -7.06
C PRO A 137 4.71 3.89 -6.32
N ILE A 138 3.41 4.19 -6.36
CA ILE A 138 2.34 3.35 -5.84
C ILE A 138 1.79 2.53 -7.00
N PHE A 139 2.30 1.30 -7.14
CA PHE A 139 1.92 0.38 -8.21
C PHE A 139 0.57 -0.29 -7.95
N ASN A 140 -0.11 -0.67 -9.03
CA ASN A 140 -1.28 -1.54 -8.96
C ASN A 140 -0.81 -3.00 -8.78
N SER A 141 -0.60 -3.40 -7.53
CA SER A 141 -0.14 -4.75 -7.21
C SER A 141 -1.26 -5.78 -7.34
N LYS A 142 -0.95 -6.89 -8.01
CA LYS A 142 -1.79 -8.08 -8.11
C LYS A 142 -1.67 -8.99 -6.89
N PHE A 143 -0.49 -9.05 -6.27
CA PHE A 143 -0.24 -9.90 -5.11
C PHE A 143 0.91 -9.38 -4.26
N ASP A 144 0.67 -9.28 -2.96
CA ASP A 144 1.68 -8.89 -1.99
C ASP A 144 2.07 -10.04 -1.08
N THR A 145 3.37 -10.18 -0.87
CA THR A 145 3.96 -11.13 0.08
C THR A 145 5.17 -10.50 0.75
N HIS A 146 5.76 -11.23 1.70
CA HIS A 146 6.87 -10.75 2.50
C HIS A 146 7.99 -11.80 2.57
N VAL A 147 9.22 -11.43 2.19
CA VAL A 147 10.39 -12.33 2.29
C VAL A 147 10.88 -12.49 3.74
N PRO A 148 11.36 -13.66 4.17
CA PRO A 148 11.82 -13.88 5.53
C PRO A 148 13.11 -13.09 5.83
N ASN A 149 13.35 -12.81 7.11
CA ASN A 149 14.47 -11.96 7.54
C ASN A 149 15.85 -12.48 7.10
N ASN A 150 16.01 -13.79 6.93
CA ASN A 150 17.26 -14.41 6.47
C ASN A 150 17.59 -14.12 4.99
N LEU A 151 16.63 -13.64 4.19
CA LEU A 151 16.89 -13.20 2.82
C LEU A 151 17.23 -11.70 2.75
N LEU A 152 16.96 -10.93 3.79
CA LEU A 152 17.22 -9.48 3.79
C LEU A 152 18.73 -9.19 3.68
N GLY A 153 19.10 -8.34 2.74
CA GLY A 153 20.46 -7.87 2.51
C GLY A 153 21.35 -8.82 1.70
N ASN A 154 20.83 -9.94 1.20
CA ASN A 154 21.63 -10.98 0.54
C ASN A 154 22.13 -10.63 -0.88
N LYS A 155 21.69 -9.50 -1.45
CA LYS A 155 22.04 -9.04 -2.82
C LYS A 155 21.62 -10.01 -3.94
N ASP A 156 20.66 -10.88 -3.66
CA ASP A 156 20.16 -11.88 -4.60
C ASP A 156 18.66 -11.69 -4.87
N ALA A 157 18.35 -10.81 -5.82
CA ALA A 157 16.99 -10.58 -6.28
C ALA A 157 16.31 -11.88 -6.79
N ALA A 158 17.08 -12.81 -7.38
CA ALA A 158 16.54 -14.07 -7.86
C ALA A 158 16.06 -14.97 -6.72
N SER A 159 16.72 -14.95 -5.55
CA SER A 159 16.22 -15.62 -4.34
C SER A 159 14.94 -14.99 -3.79
N HIS A 160 14.82 -13.66 -3.82
CA HIS A 160 13.60 -12.95 -3.42
C HIS A 160 12.43 -13.32 -4.34
N PHE A 161 12.67 -13.36 -5.66
CA PHE A 161 11.68 -13.75 -6.65
C PHE A 161 11.27 -15.21 -6.49
N GLN A 162 12.22 -16.10 -6.23
CA GLN A 162 11.92 -17.50 -5.98
C GLN A 162 11.02 -17.67 -4.77
N TYR A 163 11.34 -17.01 -3.65
CA TYR A 163 10.51 -17.04 -2.46
C TYR A 163 9.12 -16.49 -2.75
N ALA A 164 9.01 -15.32 -3.39
CA ALA A 164 7.72 -14.72 -3.71
C ALA A 164 6.88 -15.60 -4.66
N ASN A 165 7.51 -16.26 -5.64
CA ASN A 165 6.86 -17.25 -6.51
C ASN A 165 6.34 -18.46 -5.72
N GLU A 166 7.11 -18.98 -4.76
CA GLU A 166 6.71 -20.10 -3.90
C GLU A 166 5.48 -19.73 -3.03
N ARG A 167 5.45 -18.49 -2.52
CA ARG A 167 4.31 -17.95 -1.74
C ARG A 167 3.05 -17.84 -2.58
N LEU A 168 3.17 -17.34 -3.80
CA LEU A 168 2.05 -17.25 -4.72
C LEU A 168 1.58 -18.65 -5.17
N ARG A 169 2.51 -19.56 -5.51
CA ARG A 169 2.20 -20.97 -5.81
C ARG A 169 1.37 -21.60 -4.69
N SER A 170 1.82 -21.48 -3.45
CA SER A 170 1.11 -22.00 -2.28
C SER A 170 -0.31 -21.42 -2.14
N SER A 171 -0.47 -20.13 -2.46
CA SER A 171 -1.78 -19.46 -2.42
C SER A 171 -2.71 -19.93 -3.54
N LEU A 172 -2.18 -20.09 -4.76
CA LEU A 172 -2.91 -20.62 -5.92
C LEU A 172 -3.34 -22.08 -5.74
N GLN A 173 -2.50 -22.91 -5.09
CA GLN A 173 -2.85 -24.30 -4.77
C GLN A 173 -3.97 -24.40 -3.72
N LYS A 174 -3.98 -23.49 -2.75
CA LYS A 174 -5.02 -23.43 -1.71
C LYS A 174 -6.32 -22.80 -2.22
N ASN A 175 -6.22 -21.81 -3.09
CA ASN A 175 -7.34 -21.14 -3.70
C ASN A 175 -7.15 -21.01 -5.22
N PRO A 176 -7.66 -21.96 -6.03
CA PRO A 176 -7.55 -21.89 -7.49
C PRO A 176 -8.26 -20.70 -8.13
N SER A 177 -9.32 -20.13 -7.53
CA SER A 177 -10.02 -18.94 -8.07
C SER A 177 -9.13 -17.70 -8.06
N LEU A 178 -8.09 -17.70 -7.22
CA LEU A 178 -7.17 -16.59 -7.07
C LEU A 178 -6.47 -16.21 -8.39
N ALA A 179 -6.26 -17.18 -9.29
CA ALA A 179 -5.69 -16.90 -10.60
C ALA A 179 -6.56 -15.96 -11.43
N GLU A 180 -7.88 -16.17 -11.40
CA GLU A 180 -8.87 -15.33 -12.09
C GLU A 180 -9.01 -13.97 -11.43
N GLU A 181 -9.10 -13.94 -10.09
CA GLU A 181 -9.16 -12.70 -9.30
C GLU A 181 -7.97 -11.77 -9.59
N MET A 182 -6.77 -12.35 -9.71
CA MET A 182 -5.55 -11.61 -10.05
C MET A 182 -5.42 -11.29 -11.54
N GLY A 183 -6.30 -11.80 -12.39
CA GLY A 183 -6.25 -11.68 -13.85
C GLY A 183 -4.98 -12.30 -14.46
N LEU A 184 -4.59 -13.48 -13.99
CA LEU A 184 -3.45 -14.22 -14.53
C LEU A 184 -3.82 -14.95 -15.82
N THR A 185 -2.93 -14.91 -16.81
CA THR A 185 -3.08 -15.74 -18.01
C THR A 185 -2.74 -17.21 -17.70
N ASN A 186 -3.23 -18.14 -18.54
CA ASN A 186 -2.88 -19.56 -18.43
C ASN A 186 -1.36 -19.82 -18.47
N ILE A 187 -0.60 -19.00 -19.21
CA ILE A 187 0.86 -19.11 -19.29
C ILE A 187 1.50 -18.67 -17.96
N GLN A 188 1.02 -17.57 -17.37
CA GLN A 188 1.48 -17.08 -16.07
C GLN A 188 1.13 -18.07 -14.94
N LEU A 189 -0.10 -18.60 -14.94
CA LEU A 189 -0.53 -19.62 -13.97
C LEU A 189 0.36 -20.86 -14.04
N LYS A 190 0.59 -21.42 -15.24
CA LYS A 190 1.51 -22.56 -15.43
C LYS A 190 2.93 -22.26 -14.96
N HIS A 191 3.40 -21.01 -15.11
CA HIS A 191 4.72 -20.61 -14.62
C HIS A 191 4.79 -20.61 -13.09
N PHE A 192 3.79 -20.06 -12.40
CA PHE A 192 3.75 -20.04 -10.94
C PHE A 192 3.57 -21.43 -10.32
N LEU A 193 2.89 -22.35 -11.01
CA LEU A 193 2.68 -23.73 -10.55
C LEU A 193 3.90 -24.67 -10.76
N LYS A 194 5.04 -24.18 -11.28
CA LYS A 194 6.27 -24.99 -11.46
C LYS A 194 6.91 -25.36 -10.13
N ASP A 195 7.44 -26.59 -10.05
CA ASP A 195 8.19 -27.14 -8.92
C ASP A 195 9.60 -27.55 -9.36
N PRO A 196 10.69 -27.01 -8.79
CA PRO A 196 10.72 -25.93 -7.81
C PRO A 196 10.22 -24.60 -8.39
N ALA A 197 9.81 -23.67 -7.52
CA ALA A 197 9.41 -22.32 -7.94
C ALA A 197 10.53 -21.65 -8.79
N PRO A 198 10.19 -21.01 -9.92
CA PRO A 198 11.17 -20.33 -10.76
C PRO A 198 11.84 -19.17 -10.03
N LYS A 199 13.11 -18.88 -10.37
CA LYS A 199 13.85 -17.70 -9.85
C LYS A 199 13.56 -16.39 -10.59
N LYS A 200 12.58 -16.38 -11.49
CA LYS A 200 12.19 -15.25 -12.33
C LYS A 200 10.66 -15.12 -12.37
N PRO A 201 10.11 -13.90 -12.52
CA PRO A 201 8.69 -13.73 -12.80
C PRO A 201 8.33 -14.24 -14.22
N PRO A 202 7.05 -14.53 -14.50
CA PRO A 202 6.59 -14.85 -15.85
C PRO A 202 6.58 -13.61 -16.76
N ALA A 203 6.52 -13.81 -18.07
CA ALA A 203 6.42 -12.71 -19.03
C ALA A 203 5.22 -11.79 -18.74
N GLY A 204 5.45 -10.48 -18.89
CA GLY A 204 4.46 -9.42 -18.64
C GLY A 204 4.29 -9.01 -17.18
N LEU A 205 4.89 -9.73 -16.22
CA LEU A 205 4.84 -9.40 -14.80
C LEU A 205 6.26 -9.28 -14.23
N THR A 206 6.36 -8.59 -13.11
CA THR A 206 7.60 -8.52 -12.34
C THR A 206 7.34 -8.42 -10.86
N TRP A 207 8.34 -8.83 -10.08
CA TRP A 207 8.32 -8.66 -8.64
C TRP A 207 9.01 -7.34 -8.30
N HIS A 208 8.22 -6.37 -7.88
CA HIS A 208 8.71 -5.11 -7.35
C HIS A 208 9.08 -5.27 -5.87
N HIS A 209 10.32 -4.92 -5.52
CA HIS A 209 10.73 -4.79 -4.12
C HIS A 209 10.20 -3.45 -3.60
N HIS A 210 9.21 -3.48 -2.71
CA HIS A 210 8.60 -2.29 -2.12
C HIS A 210 9.51 -1.67 -1.04
N GLN A 211 9.34 -0.39 -0.74
CA GLN A 211 10.16 0.35 0.24
C GLN A 211 10.03 -0.18 1.67
N ASP A 212 8.85 -0.66 2.06
CA ASP A 212 8.63 -1.40 3.30
C ASP A 212 9.49 -2.67 3.34
N THR A 213 10.15 -2.89 4.47
CA THR A 213 11.15 -3.93 4.65
C THR A 213 10.58 -5.31 4.37
N GLY A 214 11.12 -5.98 3.34
CA GLY A 214 10.77 -7.35 2.96
C GLY A 214 9.50 -7.50 2.12
N ARG A 215 8.73 -6.43 1.85
CA ARG A 215 7.51 -6.51 1.04
C ARG A 215 7.84 -6.67 -0.45
N MET A 216 7.24 -7.69 -1.07
CA MET A 216 7.32 -7.99 -2.49
C MET A 216 5.93 -7.80 -3.10
N GLN A 217 5.87 -7.13 -4.26
CA GLN A 217 4.62 -6.87 -4.97
C GLN A 217 4.71 -7.41 -6.40
N LEU A 218 3.71 -8.17 -6.82
CA LEU A 218 3.61 -8.63 -8.20
C LEU A 218 2.89 -7.57 -9.03
N VAL A 219 3.62 -6.92 -9.92
CA VAL A 219 3.12 -5.78 -10.71
C VAL A 219 3.26 -6.06 -12.21
N ASN A 220 2.55 -5.28 -13.03
CA ASN A 220 2.74 -5.32 -14.48
C ASN A 220 4.15 -4.81 -14.83
N GLN A 221 4.87 -5.52 -15.69
CA GLN A 221 6.25 -5.17 -16.05
C GLN A 221 6.32 -3.82 -16.80
N ILE A 222 5.38 -3.54 -17.70
CA ILE A 222 5.33 -2.28 -18.46
C ILE A 222 5.05 -1.10 -17.53
N GLU A 223 4.12 -1.27 -16.58
CA GLU A 223 3.85 -0.27 -15.54
C GLU A 223 5.10 -0.01 -14.69
N HIS A 224 5.77 -1.06 -14.21
CA HIS A 224 7.00 -0.92 -13.45
C HIS A 224 8.09 -0.16 -14.23
N ASP A 225 8.30 -0.52 -15.50
CA ASP A 225 9.36 0.03 -16.33
C ASP A 225 9.11 1.49 -16.73
N ALA A 226 7.85 1.93 -16.85
CA ALA A 226 7.54 3.33 -17.10
C ALA A 226 8.00 4.26 -15.95
N PHE A 227 8.19 3.72 -14.74
CA PHE A 227 8.53 4.48 -13.54
C PHE A 227 9.93 4.19 -13.00
N VAL A 228 10.78 3.51 -13.76
CA VAL A 228 12.23 3.50 -13.51
C VAL A 228 12.90 4.77 -14.09
N PRO A 229 14.06 5.20 -13.54
CA PRO A 229 14.65 4.75 -12.29
C PRO A 229 13.87 5.25 -11.07
N HIS A 230 13.78 4.40 -10.04
CA HIS A 230 13.34 4.75 -8.70
C HIS A 230 14.12 3.91 -7.69
N THR A 231 14.20 4.36 -6.44
CA THR A 231 14.77 3.53 -5.37
C THR A 231 13.71 2.56 -4.87
N GLY A 232 13.90 1.27 -5.14
CA GLY A 232 13.05 0.21 -4.58
C GLY A 232 13.68 -0.46 -3.35
N GLY A 233 12.92 -1.36 -2.74
CA GLY A 233 13.32 -2.19 -1.61
C GLY A 233 14.60 -3.00 -1.84
N MET A 234 14.91 -3.36 -3.09
CA MET A 234 16.16 -4.06 -3.40
C MET A 234 17.38 -3.22 -3.01
N SER A 235 17.31 -1.90 -3.21
CA SER A 235 18.37 -0.97 -2.82
C SER A 235 18.38 -0.66 -1.33
N ILE A 236 17.21 -0.68 -0.69
CA ILE A 236 17.03 -0.38 0.74
C ILE A 236 17.38 -1.62 1.56
N TRP A 237 16.51 -2.62 1.59
CA TRP A 237 16.66 -3.81 2.43
C TRP A 237 17.17 -5.06 1.68
N GLY A 238 17.14 -5.08 0.34
CA GLY A 238 17.60 -6.24 -0.46
C GLY A 238 19.11 -6.37 -0.62
N GLY A 239 19.89 -5.39 -0.14
CA GLY A 239 21.36 -5.37 -0.20
C GLY A 239 21.96 -4.65 -1.40
N GLY A 240 21.12 -4.23 -2.36
CA GLY A 240 21.51 -3.56 -3.59
C GLY A 240 21.81 -4.51 -4.75
N TYR A 241 21.93 -3.94 -5.95
CA TYR A 241 22.29 -4.66 -7.16
C TYR A 241 23.81 -4.88 -7.24
N LYS A 242 24.22 -6.02 -7.80
CA LYS A 242 25.63 -6.24 -8.15
C LYS A 242 26.07 -5.16 -9.15
N LYS A 243 27.22 -4.55 -8.87
CA LYS A 243 27.88 -3.61 -9.79
C LYS A 243 28.70 -4.39 -10.80
#